data_AF-A0A7S3BVV9-F1
#
_entry.id   AF-A0A7S3BVV9-F1
#
_cell.length_a   1.000
_cell.length_b   1.000
_cell.length_c   1.000
_cell.angle_alpha   90.00
_cell.angle_beta   90.00
_cell.angle_gamma   90.00
#
_symmetry.space_group_name_H-M   'P 1'
#
loop_
_entity.id
_entity.type
_entity.pdbx_description
1 polymer ?
#
loop_
_entity_poly.entity_id
_entity_poly.type
_entity_poly.pdbx_seq_one_letter_code
_entity_poly.pdbx_strand_id
1 'polypeptide(L)'
;PPPPPPPLVELVTLGVSPVVALGRRGAAINSFGVEITLEGPPTYLPVVPGIHPEGTAEIVLVAGRLCEVTEMAPLQETDPRLWLGRTARARWFDLQQRLEDAEGRRLGAPMDDVLARSQALGPRVLEWCALVRSSGLERKAGQLSQALADMGPIPDPERADARALWVAGLINPLPALGVALEVRSAAMMAPTIDTRLRTVETGLVDSIRRLAK
;
A
#
# COMPACT_ATOMS: atom_id res chain seq x y z
N PRO A 1 -6.55 -20.24 -28.80
CA PRO A 1 -5.92 -19.70 -27.57
C PRO A 1 -6.87 -18.68 -26.94
N PRO A 2 -6.99 -18.58 -25.61
CA PRO A 2 -7.74 -17.50 -24.98
C PRO A 2 -7.10 -16.15 -25.31
N PRO A 3 -7.89 -15.06 -25.39
CA PRO A 3 -7.34 -13.73 -25.60
C PRO A 3 -6.43 -13.32 -24.42
N PRO A 4 -5.39 -12.49 -24.67
CA PRO A 4 -4.50 -11.99 -23.62
C PRO A 4 -5.29 -11.23 -22.54
N PRO A 5 -4.80 -11.17 -21.29
CA PRO A 5 -5.46 -10.43 -20.23
C PRO A 5 -5.61 -8.94 -20.63
N PRO A 6 -6.76 -8.31 -20.34
CA PRO A 6 -6.89 -6.87 -20.48
C PRO A 6 -5.84 -6.21 -19.56
N PRO A 7 -5.04 -5.25 -20.05
CA PRO A 7 -4.10 -4.53 -19.20
C PRO A 7 -4.87 -3.78 -18.10
N LEU A 8 -4.19 -3.41 -17.01
CA LEU A 8 -4.84 -2.70 -15.89
C LEU A 8 -5.64 -1.47 -16.36
N VAL A 9 -5.11 -0.74 -17.36
CA VAL A 9 -5.81 0.39 -17.97
C VAL A 9 -7.15 -0.01 -18.56
N GLU A 10 -7.25 -1.15 -19.24
CA GLU A 10 -8.49 -1.65 -19.81
C GLU A 10 -9.47 -2.07 -18.70
N LEU A 11 -9.02 -2.76 -17.65
CA LEU A 11 -9.88 -3.10 -16.50
C LEU A 11 -10.51 -1.87 -15.86
N VAL A 12 -9.73 -0.79 -15.67
CA VAL A 12 -10.27 0.44 -15.06
C VAL A 12 -11.10 1.25 -16.07
N THR A 13 -10.75 1.23 -17.37
CA THR A 13 -11.46 1.97 -18.42
C THR A 13 -12.80 1.31 -18.80
N LEU A 14 -12.92 -0.01 -18.69
CA LEU A 14 -14.15 -0.76 -18.99
C LEU A 14 -15.29 -0.48 -17.98
N GLY A 15 -15.07 0.38 -16.98
CA GLY A 15 -16.11 0.77 -16.03
C GLY A 15 -16.51 -0.36 -15.07
N VAL A 16 -15.68 -1.40 -14.93
CA VAL A 16 -15.84 -2.47 -13.94
C VAL A 16 -15.44 -1.94 -12.56
N SER A 17 -16.12 -0.89 -12.13
CA SER A 17 -15.88 -0.20 -10.87
C SER A 17 -16.76 -0.81 -9.78
N PRO A 18 -16.21 -1.05 -8.58
CA PRO A 18 -14.86 -0.70 -8.11
C PRO A 18 -13.78 -1.75 -8.45
N VAL A 19 -12.57 -1.28 -8.81
CA VAL A 19 -11.36 -2.11 -8.95
C VAL A 19 -10.59 -2.11 -7.63
N VAL A 20 -10.14 -3.29 -7.18
CA VAL A 20 -9.36 -3.46 -5.95
C VAL A 20 -7.99 -4.01 -6.25
N ALA A 21 -6.95 -3.39 -5.68
CA ALA A 21 -5.62 -3.98 -5.62
C ALA A 21 -5.38 -4.71 -4.30
N LEU A 22 -4.82 -5.91 -4.42
CA LEU A 22 -4.51 -6.78 -3.28
C LEU A 22 -3.01 -7.04 -3.24
N GLY A 23 -2.46 -7.02 -2.03
CA GLY A 23 -1.11 -7.55 -1.79
C GLY A 23 -1.07 -9.06 -1.95
N ARG A 24 0.13 -9.62 -2.13
CA ARG A 24 0.33 -11.07 -2.21
C ARG A 24 1.61 -11.52 -1.52
N ARG A 25 1.62 -12.76 -1.06
CA ARG A 25 2.80 -13.47 -0.56
C ARG A 25 2.93 -14.81 -1.29
N GLY A 26 3.86 -14.86 -2.25
CA GLY A 26 3.94 -16.01 -3.17
C GLY A 26 2.66 -16.10 -4.00
N ALA A 27 1.96 -17.23 -3.87
CA ALA A 27 0.66 -17.49 -4.51
C ALA A 27 -0.56 -17.10 -3.64
N ALA A 28 -0.34 -16.80 -2.35
CA ALA A 28 -1.43 -16.38 -1.46
C ALA A 28 -1.75 -14.90 -1.66
N ILE A 29 -3.04 -14.58 -1.78
CA ILE A 29 -3.54 -13.21 -1.89
C ILE A 29 -3.98 -12.74 -0.51
N ASN A 30 -3.70 -11.48 -0.18
CA ASN A 30 -4.16 -10.89 1.07
C ASN A 30 -5.69 -10.74 1.05
N SER A 31 -6.33 -10.94 2.19
CA SER A 31 -7.76 -10.69 2.35
C SER A 31 -8.10 -9.19 2.40
N PHE A 32 -7.11 -8.31 2.44
CA PHE A 32 -7.29 -6.86 2.46
C PHE A 32 -6.65 -6.19 1.25
N GLY A 33 -7.33 -5.17 0.74
CA GLY A 33 -6.93 -4.41 -0.42
C GLY A 33 -7.33 -2.95 -0.35
N VAL A 34 -7.06 -2.25 -1.44
CA VAL A 34 -7.41 -0.85 -1.62
C VAL A 34 -8.15 -0.68 -2.94
N GLU A 35 -9.23 0.10 -2.90
CA GLU A 35 -9.88 0.62 -4.09
C GLU A 35 -8.87 1.40 -4.91
N ILE A 36 -8.84 1.18 -6.21
CA ILE A 36 -8.02 1.99 -7.12
C ILE A 36 -8.92 2.60 -8.18
N THR A 37 -8.77 3.90 -8.37
CA THR A 37 -9.36 4.65 -9.47
C THR A 37 -8.27 5.26 -10.35
N LEU A 38 -8.63 5.59 -11.60
CA LEU A 38 -7.78 6.39 -12.47
C LEU A 38 -8.00 7.88 -12.18
N GLU A 39 -6.92 8.61 -12.05
CA GLU A 39 -6.95 10.07 -12.13
C GLU A 39 -6.76 10.50 -13.58
N GLY A 40 -7.86 10.94 -14.19
CA GLY A 40 -7.88 11.38 -15.58
C GLY A 40 -7.80 10.23 -16.60
N PRO A 41 -7.80 10.58 -17.90
CA PRO A 41 -7.65 9.61 -18.96
C PRO A 41 -6.19 9.09 -19.06
N PRO A 42 -5.98 7.85 -19.50
CA PRO A 42 -4.64 7.33 -19.76
C PRO A 42 -3.92 8.14 -20.85
N THR A 43 -2.63 8.40 -20.66
CA THR A 43 -1.76 8.99 -21.68
C THR A 43 -1.06 7.88 -22.45
N TYR A 44 -1.53 7.61 -23.67
CA TYR A 44 -0.94 6.57 -24.51
C TYR A 44 0.42 7.00 -25.06
N LEU A 45 1.43 6.17 -24.86
CA LEU A 45 2.77 6.34 -25.39
C LEU A 45 2.88 5.71 -26.79
N PRO A 46 3.70 6.28 -27.69
CA PRO A 46 3.92 5.69 -29.01
C PRO A 46 4.45 4.25 -28.91
N VAL A 47 4.00 3.38 -29.82
CA VAL A 47 4.54 2.02 -29.92
C VAL A 47 6.03 2.10 -30.28
N VAL A 48 6.87 1.55 -29.42
CA VAL A 48 8.31 1.40 -29.69
C VAL A 48 8.60 -0.09 -29.92
N PRO A 49 8.87 -0.52 -31.17
CA PRO A 49 9.20 -1.90 -31.47
C PRO A 49 10.36 -2.41 -30.61
N GLY A 50 10.16 -3.54 -29.93
CA GLY A 50 11.18 -4.15 -29.06
C GLY A 50 11.20 -3.67 -27.60
N ILE A 51 10.48 -2.60 -27.26
CA ILE A 51 10.32 -2.13 -25.87
C ILE A 51 8.89 -2.38 -25.40
N HIS A 52 7.90 -1.88 -26.16
CA HIS A 52 6.47 -2.02 -25.88
C HIS A 52 5.69 -2.25 -27.19
N PRO A 53 5.70 -3.49 -27.72
CA PRO A 53 5.13 -3.79 -29.04
C PRO A 53 3.61 -3.62 -29.11
N GLU A 54 2.92 -3.65 -27.98
CA GLU A 54 1.45 -3.54 -27.89
C GLU A 54 0.98 -2.11 -27.52
N GLY A 55 1.92 -1.16 -27.41
CA GLY A 55 1.67 0.18 -26.86
C GLY A 55 1.71 0.19 -25.33
N THR A 56 2.10 1.32 -24.76
CA THR A 56 2.04 1.56 -23.31
C THR A 56 1.18 2.76 -23.00
N ALA A 57 0.67 2.83 -21.79
CA ALA A 57 -0.01 4.01 -21.28
C ALA A 57 0.63 4.42 -19.96
N GLU A 58 0.83 5.72 -19.80
CA GLU A 58 1.06 6.33 -18.50
C GLU A 58 -0.30 6.61 -17.84
N ILE A 59 -0.44 6.15 -16.61
CA ILE A 59 -1.66 6.28 -15.82
C ILE A 59 -1.33 6.74 -14.42
N VAL A 60 -2.19 7.58 -13.86
CA VAL A 60 -2.14 7.96 -12.45
C VAL A 60 -3.23 7.16 -11.72
N LEU A 61 -2.81 6.38 -10.72
CA LEU A 61 -3.68 5.58 -9.89
C LEU A 61 -3.90 6.28 -8.56
N VAL A 62 -5.16 6.47 -8.18
CA VAL A 62 -5.53 7.02 -6.88
C VAL A 62 -6.04 5.90 -6.00
N ALA A 63 -5.40 5.74 -4.85
CA ALA A 63 -5.87 4.85 -3.81
C ALA A 63 -7.08 5.45 -3.09
N GLY A 64 -8.19 4.71 -3.08
CA GLY A 64 -9.43 5.06 -2.41
C GLY A 64 -9.57 4.37 -1.05
N ARG A 65 -10.71 3.71 -0.84
CA ARG A 65 -11.04 3.06 0.43
C ARG A 65 -10.33 1.73 0.59
N LEU A 66 -10.06 1.34 1.84
CA LEU A 66 -9.67 -0.04 2.13
C LEU A 66 -10.89 -0.97 2.07
N CYS A 67 -10.63 -2.21 1.72
CA CYS A 67 -11.65 -3.25 1.72
C CYS A 67 -11.12 -4.60 2.22
N GLU A 68 -12.05 -5.41 2.69
CA GLU A 68 -11.85 -6.83 2.98
C GLU A 68 -12.49 -7.63 1.86
N VAL A 69 -11.73 -8.50 1.21
CA VAL A 69 -12.25 -9.46 0.25
C VAL A 69 -12.78 -10.67 1.02
N THR A 70 -14.09 -10.85 0.98
CA THR A 70 -14.78 -11.94 1.70
C THR A 70 -14.92 -13.19 0.84
N GLU A 71 -15.04 -13.01 -0.47
CA GLU A 71 -15.13 -14.11 -1.44
C GLU A 71 -14.36 -13.72 -2.71
N MET A 72 -13.68 -14.69 -3.31
CA MET A 72 -12.98 -14.49 -4.58
C MET A 72 -13.24 -15.67 -5.49
N ALA A 73 -13.52 -15.40 -6.77
CA ALA A 73 -13.69 -16.45 -7.76
C ALA A 73 -12.44 -17.37 -7.77
N PRO A 74 -12.58 -18.70 -7.82
CA PRO A 74 -11.46 -19.63 -7.72
C PRO A 74 -10.44 -19.39 -8.85
N LEU A 75 -9.17 -19.68 -8.55
CA LEU A 75 -8.14 -19.75 -9.58
C LEU A 75 -8.49 -20.88 -10.53
N GLN A 76 -8.72 -20.56 -11.81
CA GLN A 76 -8.71 -21.57 -12.85
C GLN A 76 -7.26 -21.82 -13.24
N GLU A 77 -6.74 -23.03 -12.96
CA GLU A 77 -5.32 -23.39 -13.19
C GLU A 77 -4.86 -23.20 -14.64
N THR A 78 -5.81 -23.20 -15.58
CA THR A 78 -5.59 -22.98 -17.02
C THR A 78 -5.69 -21.52 -17.44
N ASP A 79 -6.04 -20.60 -16.53
CA ASP A 79 -6.22 -19.20 -16.84
C ASP A 79 -4.88 -18.44 -16.75
N PRO A 80 -4.33 -17.91 -17.85
CA PRO A 80 -3.15 -17.07 -17.82
C PRO A 80 -3.36 -15.76 -17.01
N ARG A 81 -4.61 -15.44 -16.63
CA ARG A 81 -5.01 -14.26 -15.84
C ARG A 81 -4.86 -14.45 -14.32
N LEU A 82 -3.94 -15.30 -13.85
CA LEU A 82 -3.83 -15.73 -12.45
C LEU A 82 -4.01 -14.61 -11.39
N TRP A 83 -3.66 -13.37 -11.72
CA TRP A 83 -3.66 -12.23 -10.79
C TRP A 83 -4.50 -11.01 -11.21
N LEU A 84 -5.06 -10.96 -12.42
CA LEU A 84 -5.79 -9.78 -12.94
C LEU A 84 -7.21 -10.13 -13.37
N GLY A 85 -8.15 -9.21 -13.16
CA GLY A 85 -9.53 -9.35 -13.62
C GLY A 85 -10.36 -10.41 -12.88
N ARG A 86 -9.91 -10.86 -11.71
CA ARG A 86 -10.70 -11.79 -10.88
C ARG A 86 -11.83 -11.05 -10.18
N THR A 87 -13.05 -11.56 -10.35
CA THR A 87 -14.22 -11.07 -9.61
C THR A 87 -14.11 -11.48 -8.14
N ALA A 88 -14.39 -10.54 -7.26
CA ALA A 88 -14.42 -10.74 -5.82
C ALA A 88 -15.60 -10.00 -5.20
N ARG A 89 -16.06 -10.49 -4.04
CA ARG A 89 -16.92 -9.71 -3.14
C ARG A 89 -16.03 -9.04 -2.11
N ALA A 90 -16.20 -7.74 -1.99
CA ALA A 90 -15.46 -6.92 -1.07
C ALA A 90 -16.41 -6.15 -0.15
N ARG A 91 -16.03 -6.06 1.13
CA ARG A 91 -16.64 -5.18 2.11
C ARG A 91 -15.77 -3.95 2.26
N TRP A 92 -16.30 -2.79 1.88
CA TRP A 92 -15.67 -1.51 2.17
C TRP A 92 -15.77 -1.21 3.64
N PHE A 93 -14.72 -0.64 4.20
CA PHE A 93 -14.80 -0.09 5.54
C PHE A 93 -14.17 1.30 5.54
N ASP A 94 -14.81 2.20 6.28
CA ASP A 94 -14.15 3.42 6.68
C ASP A 94 -13.00 3.03 7.64
N LEU A 95 -11.84 3.65 7.42
CA LEU A 95 -10.68 3.50 8.28
C LEU A 95 -11.01 3.83 9.74
N GLN A 96 -12.01 4.68 9.97
CA GLN A 96 -12.48 5.04 11.31
C GLN A 96 -13.47 4.04 11.94
N GLN A 97 -14.11 3.16 11.15
CA GLN A 97 -15.24 2.33 11.60
C GLN A 97 -14.87 0.99 12.24
N ARG A 98 -13.64 0.48 12.12
CA ARG A 98 -13.22 -0.78 12.79
C ARG A 98 -12.96 -0.65 14.29
N LEU A 99 -13.72 0.23 14.94
CA LEU A 99 -13.71 0.36 16.39
C LEU A 99 -14.54 -0.72 17.08
N GLU A 100 -15.33 -1.54 16.38
CA GLU A 100 -16.17 -2.57 17.02
C GLU A 100 -16.01 -3.94 16.32
N ASP A 101 -16.02 -5.04 17.09
CA ASP A 101 -16.08 -6.41 16.54
C ASP A 101 -17.51 -6.89 16.27
N ALA A 102 -17.65 -8.14 15.81
CA ALA A 102 -18.95 -8.75 15.51
C ALA A 102 -19.88 -8.83 16.73
N GLU A 103 -19.33 -8.74 17.95
CA GLU A 103 -20.07 -8.74 19.22
C GLU A 103 -20.29 -7.32 19.76
N GLY A 104 -19.97 -6.27 18.99
CA GLY A 104 -20.11 -4.87 19.39
C GLY A 104 -19.10 -4.42 20.44
N ARG A 105 -18.03 -5.17 20.67
CA ARG A 105 -16.98 -4.77 21.63
C ARG A 105 -16.03 -3.81 20.96
N ARG A 106 -15.65 -2.76 21.69
CA ARG A 106 -14.70 -1.78 21.18
C ARG A 106 -13.33 -2.44 20.93
N LEU A 107 -12.91 -2.50 19.68
CA LEU A 107 -11.59 -2.95 19.24
C LEU A 107 -10.62 -1.77 19.20
N GLY A 108 -9.43 -1.99 19.79
CA GLY A 108 -8.31 -1.05 19.70
C GLY A 108 -8.15 -0.15 20.92
N ALA A 109 -7.11 0.67 20.88
CA ALA A 109 -6.78 1.62 21.94
C ALA A 109 -7.76 2.80 21.95
N PRO A 110 -7.90 3.52 23.09
CA PRO A 110 -8.55 4.82 23.15
C PRO A 110 -8.06 5.77 22.04
N MET A 111 -8.95 6.65 21.56
CA MET A 111 -8.60 7.54 20.44
C MET A 111 -7.44 8.49 20.80
N ASP A 112 -7.34 8.92 22.06
CA ASP A 112 -6.23 9.74 22.55
C ASP A 112 -4.89 8.99 22.45
N ASP A 113 -4.87 7.69 22.74
CA ASP A 113 -3.68 6.85 22.59
C ASP A 113 -3.30 6.66 21.12
N VAL A 114 -4.31 6.50 20.25
CA VAL A 114 -4.13 6.40 18.79
C VAL A 114 -3.52 7.69 18.26
N LEU A 115 -4.05 8.85 18.67
CA LEU A 115 -3.56 10.16 18.27
C LEU A 115 -2.14 10.39 18.78
N ALA A 116 -1.87 10.13 20.06
CA ALA A 116 -0.54 10.28 20.65
C ALA A 116 0.49 9.41 19.91
N ARG A 117 0.14 8.16 19.58
CA ARG A 117 1.01 7.26 18.81
C ARG A 117 1.24 7.77 17.39
N SER A 118 0.19 8.25 16.72
CA SER A 118 0.25 8.85 15.38
C SER A 118 1.15 10.10 15.33
N GLN A 119 1.04 10.97 16.34
CA GLN A 119 1.89 12.16 16.50
C GLN A 119 3.36 11.76 16.70
N ALA A 120 3.64 10.76 17.53
CA ALA A 120 4.98 10.27 17.82
C ALA A 120 5.72 9.71 16.59
N LEU A 121 5.02 9.28 15.53
CA LEU A 121 5.64 8.84 14.28
C LEU A 121 6.38 9.97 13.56
N GLY A 122 5.91 11.22 13.66
CA GLY A 122 6.49 12.35 12.92
C GLY A 122 7.98 12.58 13.22
N PRO A 123 8.35 12.83 14.49
CA PRO A 123 9.75 12.99 14.88
C PRO A 123 10.62 11.77 14.54
N ARG A 124 10.08 10.55 14.70
CA ARG A 124 10.81 9.31 14.38
C ARG A 124 11.07 9.14 12.88
N VAL A 125 10.13 9.55 12.04
CA VAL A 125 10.34 9.59 10.58
C VAL A 125 11.46 10.57 10.23
N LEU A 126 11.50 11.74 10.86
CA LEU A 126 12.56 12.73 10.62
C LEU A 126 13.93 12.17 11.03
N GLU A 127 14.02 11.56 12.22
CA GLU A 127 15.22 10.90 12.71
C GLU A 127 15.68 9.78 11.75
N TRP A 128 14.76 8.90 11.36
CA TRP A 128 15.05 7.81 10.43
C TRP A 128 15.55 8.33 9.08
N CYS A 129 14.92 9.35 8.51
CA CYS A 129 15.35 9.98 7.26
C CYS A 129 16.76 10.56 7.39
N ALA A 130 17.10 11.20 8.51
CA ALA A 130 18.44 11.72 8.76
C ALA A 130 19.47 10.58 8.81
N LEU A 131 19.18 9.50 9.54
CA LEU A 131 20.04 8.32 9.67
C LEU A 131 20.26 7.61 8.32
N VAL A 132 19.21 7.43 7.52
CA VAL A 132 19.34 6.83 6.18
C VAL A 132 20.28 7.68 5.31
N ARG A 133 20.10 9.01 5.30
CA ARG A 133 20.96 9.92 4.53
C ARG A 133 22.42 9.87 4.98
N SER A 134 22.67 9.83 6.30
CA SER A 134 24.03 9.79 6.82
C SER A 134 24.71 8.42 6.66
N SER A 135 23.92 7.34 6.57
CA SER A 135 24.45 5.97 6.49
C SER A 135 25.08 5.61 5.15
N GLY A 136 24.70 6.32 4.06
CA GLY A 136 25.11 5.95 2.70
C GLY A 136 24.57 4.61 2.20
N LEU A 137 23.57 4.02 2.89
CA LEU A 137 22.99 2.71 2.55
C LEU A 137 21.96 2.75 1.42
N GLU A 138 21.75 3.91 0.79
CA GLU A 138 20.92 3.98 -0.41
C GLU A 138 21.52 3.12 -1.52
N ARG A 139 20.69 2.30 -2.18
CA ARG A 139 21.16 1.47 -3.30
C ARG A 139 21.35 2.28 -4.57
N LYS A 140 20.64 3.40 -4.67
CA LYS A 140 20.75 4.40 -5.73
C LYS A 140 20.79 5.78 -5.09
N ALA A 141 21.67 6.66 -5.58
CA ALA A 141 21.76 8.01 -5.06
C ALA A 141 20.41 8.74 -5.17
N GLY A 142 19.94 9.32 -4.07
CA GLY A 142 18.68 10.07 -4.00
C GLY A 142 17.43 9.20 -3.89
N GLN A 143 17.57 7.89 -3.64
CA GLN A 143 16.44 6.95 -3.55
C GLN A 143 15.43 7.35 -2.47
N LEU A 144 15.87 7.77 -1.28
CA LEU A 144 14.97 8.24 -0.24
C LEU A 144 14.23 9.52 -0.66
N SER A 145 14.95 10.45 -1.29
CA SER A 145 14.37 11.71 -1.75
C SER A 145 13.30 11.48 -2.81
N GLN A 146 13.52 10.54 -3.73
CA GLN A 146 12.51 10.14 -4.71
C GLN A 146 11.30 9.50 -4.03
N ALA A 147 11.52 8.56 -3.10
CA ALA A 147 10.42 7.92 -2.37
C ALA A 147 9.55 8.94 -1.61
N LEU A 148 10.15 9.94 -0.98
CA LEU A 148 9.43 11.02 -0.32
C LEU A 148 8.65 11.90 -1.32
N ALA A 149 9.21 12.16 -2.50
CA ALA A 149 8.52 12.92 -3.56
C ALA A 149 7.30 12.15 -4.09
N ASP A 150 7.46 10.85 -4.37
CA ASP A 150 6.40 10.00 -4.90
C ASP A 150 5.24 9.82 -3.90
N MET A 151 5.54 9.82 -2.61
CA MET A 151 4.55 9.62 -1.55
C MET A 151 3.86 10.91 -1.09
N GLY A 152 4.41 12.06 -1.42
CA GLY A 152 3.93 13.35 -0.93
C GLY A 152 4.15 13.56 0.58
N PRO A 153 3.56 14.63 1.16
CA PRO A 153 3.77 14.98 2.56
C PRO A 153 3.21 13.91 3.51
N ILE A 154 3.83 13.80 4.69
CA ILE A 154 3.28 12.94 5.75
C ILE A 154 1.85 13.39 6.09
N PRO A 155 0.87 12.46 6.14
CA PRO A 155 -0.50 12.81 6.51
C PRO A 155 -0.59 13.40 7.92
N ASP A 156 -1.63 14.18 8.16
CA ASP A 156 -1.94 14.76 9.47
C ASP A 156 -2.07 13.67 10.57
N PRO A 157 -1.63 13.91 11.83
CA PRO A 157 -1.76 12.93 12.91
C PRO A 157 -3.19 12.47 13.20
N GLU A 158 -4.20 13.31 13.01
CA GLU A 158 -5.62 12.95 13.14
C GLU A 158 -6.07 11.97 12.04
N ARG A 159 -5.32 11.89 10.94
CA ARG A 159 -5.46 10.87 9.89
C ARG A 159 -4.53 9.67 10.15
N ALA A 160 -4.62 9.12 11.36
CA ALA A 160 -3.70 8.11 11.88
C ALA A 160 -3.51 6.88 10.97
N ASP A 161 -4.57 6.39 10.34
CA ASP A 161 -4.48 5.21 9.46
C ASP A 161 -3.69 5.52 8.17
N ALA A 162 -4.00 6.65 7.53
CA ALA A 162 -3.27 7.13 6.35
C ALA A 162 -1.81 7.40 6.69
N ARG A 163 -1.53 8.02 7.85
CA ARG A 163 -0.17 8.23 8.33
C ARG A 163 0.56 6.91 8.55
N ALA A 164 -0.09 5.89 9.13
CA ALA A 164 0.52 4.58 9.33
C ALA A 164 0.90 3.92 8.00
N LEU A 165 -0.01 3.92 7.02
CA LEU A 165 0.24 3.38 5.68
C LEU A 165 1.34 4.15 4.95
N TRP A 166 1.36 5.48 5.08
CA TRP A 166 2.44 6.32 4.56
C TRP A 166 3.79 5.94 5.19
N VAL A 167 3.86 5.77 6.52
CA VAL A 167 5.11 5.33 7.17
C VAL A 167 5.54 3.94 6.70
N ALA A 168 4.60 3.00 6.55
CA ALA A 168 4.90 1.67 6.02
C ALA A 168 5.50 1.72 4.61
N GLY A 169 4.92 2.56 3.73
CA GLY A 169 5.43 2.79 2.37
C GLY A 169 6.83 3.40 2.38
N LEU A 170 7.06 4.40 3.23
CA LEU A 170 8.34 5.11 3.29
C LEU A 170 9.49 4.22 3.76
N ILE A 171 9.30 3.43 4.83
CA ILE A 171 10.37 2.60 5.37
C ILE A 171 10.62 1.32 4.56
N ASN A 172 9.66 0.94 3.71
CA ASN A 172 9.78 -0.18 2.76
C ASN A 172 9.46 0.27 1.32
N PRO A 173 10.24 1.21 0.74
CA PRO A 173 9.94 1.76 -0.57
C PRO A 173 10.24 0.75 -1.67
N LEU A 174 9.80 1.05 -2.90
CA LEU A 174 10.15 0.31 -4.11
C LEU A 174 10.95 1.21 -5.04
N PRO A 175 12.19 0.85 -5.44
CA PRO A 175 12.97 -0.31 -4.98
C PRO A 175 13.31 -0.23 -3.49
N ALA A 176 13.57 -1.38 -2.85
CA ALA A 176 13.84 -1.46 -1.41
C ALA A 176 15.16 -0.79 -1.02
N LEU A 177 15.17 -0.07 0.11
CA LEU A 177 16.40 0.41 0.77
C LEU A 177 17.13 -0.72 1.51
N GLY A 178 16.38 -1.68 2.08
CA GLY A 178 16.96 -2.80 2.85
C GLY A 178 17.33 -2.46 4.29
N VAL A 179 16.85 -1.34 4.81
CA VAL A 179 17.20 -0.83 6.16
C VAL A 179 16.13 -1.10 7.23
N ALA A 180 14.95 -1.60 6.84
CA ALA A 180 13.84 -1.89 7.73
C ALA A 180 13.23 -3.26 7.43
N LEU A 181 12.58 -3.86 8.44
CA LEU A 181 11.72 -5.04 8.25
C LEU A 181 10.55 -4.69 7.34
N GLU A 182 10.12 -5.63 6.49
CA GLU A 182 8.95 -5.43 5.63
C GLU A 182 7.66 -5.46 6.46
N VAL A 183 7.00 -4.30 6.55
CA VAL A 183 5.77 -4.11 7.34
C VAL A 183 4.54 -3.78 6.49
N ARG A 184 4.67 -3.48 5.20
CA ARG A 184 3.53 -2.99 4.38
C ARG A 184 2.38 -3.97 4.35
N SER A 185 2.66 -5.25 4.11
CA SER A 185 1.60 -6.27 4.09
C SER A 185 0.92 -6.40 5.45
N ALA A 186 1.69 -6.42 6.54
CA ALA A 186 1.17 -6.53 7.89
C ALA A 186 0.35 -5.30 8.29
N ALA A 187 0.82 -4.09 7.94
CA ALA A 187 0.10 -2.85 8.15
C ALA A 187 -1.23 -2.87 7.37
N MET A 188 -1.21 -3.22 6.07
CA MET A 188 -2.40 -3.32 5.23
C MET A 188 -3.48 -4.22 5.85
N MET A 189 -3.07 -5.40 6.33
CA MET A 189 -3.94 -6.42 6.92
C MET A 189 -4.32 -6.15 8.38
N ALA A 190 -3.79 -5.10 9.00
CA ALA A 190 -4.04 -4.83 10.41
C ALA A 190 -5.54 -4.54 10.65
N PRO A 191 -6.16 -5.21 11.63
CA PRO A 191 -7.60 -5.12 11.83
C PRO A 191 -8.04 -3.81 12.47
N THR A 192 -7.13 -3.05 13.08
CA THR A 192 -7.43 -1.78 13.74
C THR A 192 -6.34 -0.76 13.47
N ILE A 193 -6.67 0.52 13.62
CA ILE A 193 -5.71 1.63 13.51
C ILE A 193 -4.57 1.46 14.53
N ASP A 194 -4.87 1.09 15.78
CA ASP A 194 -3.84 0.88 16.81
C ASP A 194 -2.89 -0.26 16.45
N THR A 195 -3.42 -1.40 15.98
CA THR A 195 -2.57 -2.50 15.52
C THR A 195 -1.69 -2.06 14.34
N ARG A 196 -2.26 -1.31 13.38
CA ARG A 196 -1.54 -0.78 12.22
C ARG A 196 -0.40 0.14 12.64
N LEU A 197 -0.70 1.11 13.52
CA LEU A 197 0.29 2.04 14.06
C LEU A 197 1.41 1.30 14.80
N ARG A 198 1.08 0.32 15.66
CA ARG A 198 2.08 -0.48 16.37
C ARG A 198 2.97 -1.27 15.42
N THR A 199 2.40 -1.85 14.37
CA THR A 199 3.16 -2.59 13.35
C THR A 199 4.21 -1.68 12.70
N VAL A 200 3.82 -0.49 12.25
CA VAL A 200 4.75 0.42 11.56
C VAL A 200 5.72 1.08 12.52
N GLU A 201 5.28 1.41 13.73
CA GLU A 201 6.13 1.94 14.79
C GLU A 201 7.23 0.94 15.17
N THR A 202 6.88 -0.35 15.31
CA THR A 202 7.86 -1.41 15.62
C THR A 202 8.91 -1.50 14.51
N GLY A 203 8.48 -1.51 13.25
CA GLY A 203 9.40 -1.57 12.11
C GLY A 203 10.30 -0.34 12.01
N LEU A 204 9.76 0.86 12.24
CA LEU A 204 10.49 2.12 12.22
C LEU A 204 11.54 2.17 13.35
N VAL A 205 11.15 1.83 14.59
CA VAL A 205 12.06 1.84 15.75
C VAL A 205 13.18 0.82 15.60
N ASP A 206 12.88 -0.40 15.14
CA ASP A 206 13.90 -1.40 14.88
C ASP A 206 14.89 -0.94 13.80
N SER A 207 14.38 -0.30 12.73
CA SER A 207 15.23 0.27 11.68
C SER A 207 16.15 1.38 12.21
N ILE A 208 15.61 2.33 12.98
CA ILE A 208 16.39 3.40 13.63
C ILE A 208 17.51 2.80 14.49
N ARG A 209 17.19 1.82 15.34
CA ARG A 209 18.17 1.15 16.20
C ARG A 209 19.28 0.43 15.44
N ARG A 210 19.02 -0.05 14.22
CA ARG A 210 20.03 -0.69 13.37
C ARG A 210 20.89 0.33 12.65
N LEU A 211 20.31 1.45 12.23
CA LEU A 211 21.02 2.53 11.54
C LEU A 211 21.89 3.38 12.47
N ALA A 212 21.54 3.49 13.74
CA ALA A 212 22.29 4.26 14.73
C ALA A 212 23.51 3.53 15.32
N LYS A 213 23.85 2.34 14.80
CA LYS A 213 25.03 1.55 15.19
C LYS A 213 26.16 1.80 14.21
#